data_AF-A0A524JIE7-F1
#
_entry.id   AF-A0A524JIE7-F1
#
_cell.length_a   1.000
_cell.length_b   1.000
_cell.length_c   1.000
_cell.angle_alpha   90.00
_cell.angle_beta   90.00
_cell.angle_gamma   90.00
#
_symmetry.space_group_name_H-M   'P 1'
#
loop_
_entity.id
_entity.type
_entity.pdbx_description
1 polymer ?
#
loop_
_entity_poly.entity_id
_entity_poly.type
_entity_poly.pdbx_seq_one_letter_code
_entity_poly.pdbx_strand_id
1 'polypeptide(L)'
;MDSWFPKPWMLPLLVAGLVLPAFAAFALIGPQLGVAVGALSIAALIVIAARSTHQGPIEVATGGSAPILTLALAPIEETAVASRIATLAEAGSGDYSEGYAVLVLAPATPTTLQRWLSDQDPGRYAAQERLAVSIATLAAAGCHAEGRVVDESPLQAVEDIAAQNGASRVVFVTHPGRDQEVVEQVRRRLDRPVDRVDVGGS
;
A
#
# COMPACT_ATOMS: atom_id res chain seq x y z
N MET A 1 20.90 13.45 14.39
CA MET A 1 19.46 13.58 14.09
C MET A 1 19.38 14.43 12.83
N ASP A 2 19.65 13.79 11.69
CA ASP A 2 19.59 14.45 10.39
C ASP A 2 18.28 14.00 9.74
N SER A 3 17.33 14.92 9.66
CA SER A 3 16.04 14.71 9.04
C SER A 3 16.22 14.23 7.59
N TRP A 4 15.86 12.98 7.30
CA TRP A 4 15.76 12.44 5.93
C TRP A 4 14.54 13.00 5.16
N PHE A 5 13.97 14.13 5.60
CA PHE A 5 13.12 14.90 4.70
C PHE A 5 14.02 15.47 3.59
N PRO A 6 13.88 15.06 2.32
CA PRO A 6 14.50 15.80 1.24
C PRO A 6 13.99 17.22 1.39
N LYS A 7 14.90 18.17 1.61
CA LYS A 7 14.57 19.59 1.73
C LYS A 7 13.62 19.93 0.56
N PRO A 8 12.61 20.79 0.72
CA PRO A 8 11.65 21.09 -0.35
C PRO A 8 12.32 21.56 -1.66
N TRP A 9 13.58 21.98 -1.60
CA TRP A 9 14.43 22.32 -2.75
C TRP A 9 15.18 21.14 -3.40
N MET A 10 15.21 19.97 -2.78
CA MET A 10 15.74 18.73 -3.36
C MET A 10 14.78 18.08 -4.34
N LEU A 11 13.47 18.28 -4.19
CA LEU A 11 12.46 17.81 -5.15
C LEU A 11 12.68 18.37 -6.57
N PRO A 12 12.83 19.69 -6.79
CA PRO A 12 13.15 20.20 -8.12
C PRO A 12 14.53 19.75 -8.59
N LEU A 13 15.50 19.50 -7.71
CA LEU A 13 16.82 18.96 -8.08
C LEU A 13 16.77 17.50 -8.54
N LEU A 14 15.94 16.67 -7.92
CA LEU A 14 15.72 15.27 -8.32
C LEU A 14 15.03 15.22 -9.69
N VAL A 15 13.99 16.05 -9.86
CA VAL A 15 13.30 16.21 -11.14
C VAL A 15 14.25 16.77 -12.20
N ALA A 16 15.06 17.77 -11.88
CA ALA A 16 16.06 18.34 -12.78
C ALA A 16 17.14 17.32 -13.16
N GLY A 17 17.62 16.52 -12.20
CA GLY A 17 18.58 15.43 -12.43
C GLY A 17 18.04 14.33 -13.33
N LEU A 18 16.73 14.13 -13.39
CA LEU A 18 16.07 13.18 -14.28
C LEU A 18 15.82 13.76 -15.68
N VAL A 19 15.40 15.03 -15.75
CA VAL A 19 14.93 15.67 -16.99
C VAL A 19 16.06 16.32 -17.79
N LEU A 20 17.03 16.97 -17.12
CA LEU A 20 18.15 17.68 -17.78
C LEU A 20 19.04 16.77 -18.63
N PRO A 21 19.40 15.54 -18.21
CA PRO A 21 20.23 14.67 -19.05
C PRO A 21 19.51 14.24 -20.33
N ALA A 22 18.19 13.99 -20.24
CA ALA A 22 17.37 13.62 -21.39
C ALA A 22 17.26 14.79 -22.39
N PHE A 23 17.03 16.01 -21.89
CA PHE A 23 17.01 17.22 -22.72
C PHE A 23 18.38 17.56 -23.32
N ALA A 24 19.46 17.41 -22.55
CA ALA A 24 20.82 17.65 -23.02
C ALA A 24 21.24 16.64 -24.10
N ALA A 25 20.91 15.36 -23.93
CA ALA A 25 21.15 14.33 -24.94
C ALA A 25 20.35 14.58 -26.23
N PHE A 26 19.09 15.03 -26.11
CA PHE A 26 18.26 15.41 -27.25
C PHE A 26 18.83 16.62 -28.01
N ALA A 27 19.31 17.63 -27.29
CA ALA A 27 19.84 18.86 -27.87
C ALA A 27 21.23 18.70 -28.52
N LEU A 28 22.07 17.80 -28.00
CA LEU A 28 23.47 17.65 -28.44
C LEU A 28 23.66 16.62 -29.57
N ILE A 29 22.80 15.60 -29.67
CA ILE A 29 23.08 14.40 -30.49
C ILE A 29 22.01 14.19 -31.59
N GLY A 30 20.86 14.85 -31.47
CA GLY A 30 19.83 14.90 -32.51
C GLY A 30 18.61 13.98 -32.26
N PRO A 31 17.53 14.15 -33.04
CA PRO A 31 16.19 13.66 -32.69
C PRO A 31 16.05 12.14 -32.61
N GLN A 32 16.90 11.41 -33.32
CA GLN A 32 16.80 9.96 -33.50
C GLN A 32 17.27 9.19 -32.26
N LEU A 33 18.23 9.75 -31.52
CA LEU A 33 18.81 9.12 -30.31
C LEU A 33 18.14 9.60 -29.02
N GLY A 34 17.55 10.80 -29.01
CA GLY A 34 16.84 11.31 -27.83
C GLY A 34 15.57 10.52 -27.48
N VAL A 35 14.86 9.99 -28.48
CA VAL A 35 13.68 9.13 -28.26
C VAL A 35 14.08 7.82 -27.58
N ALA A 36 15.20 7.21 -27.97
CA ALA A 36 15.68 5.96 -27.38
C ALA A 36 16.07 6.13 -25.90
N VAL A 37 16.76 7.23 -25.55
CA VAL A 37 17.13 7.54 -24.16
C VAL A 37 15.90 7.88 -23.33
N GLY A 38 14.96 8.66 -23.86
CA GLY A 38 13.71 8.99 -23.17
C GLY A 38 12.86 7.74 -22.86
N ALA A 39 12.72 6.85 -23.84
CA ALA A 39 12.01 5.58 -23.65
C ALA A 39 12.69 4.69 -22.60
N LEU A 40 14.03 4.62 -22.58
CA LEU A 40 14.78 3.88 -21.57
C LEU A 40 14.62 4.47 -20.17
N SER A 41 14.60 5.79 -20.01
CA SER A 41 14.37 6.44 -18.72
C SER A 41 12.98 6.17 -18.17
N ILE A 42 11.94 6.26 -19.01
CA ILE A 42 10.56 5.94 -18.61
C ILE A 42 10.44 4.46 -18.25
N ALA A 43 11.02 3.56 -19.07
CA ALA A 43 11.02 2.13 -18.79
C ALA A 43 11.76 1.80 -17.49
N ALA A 44 12.91 2.44 -17.22
CA ALA A 44 13.65 2.27 -15.98
C ALA A 44 12.84 2.73 -14.77
N LEU A 45 12.13 3.87 -14.86
CA LEU A 45 11.24 4.33 -13.79
C LEU A 45 10.09 3.35 -13.52
N ILE A 46 9.44 2.85 -14.58
CA ILE A 46 8.36 1.86 -14.43
C ILE A 46 8.89 0.58 -13.78
N VAL A 47 10.07 0.10 -14.18
CA VAL A 47 10.70 -1.10 -13.60
C VAL A 47 11.12 -0.88 -12.15
N ILE A 48 11.70 0.27 -11.81
CA ILE A 48 12.08 0.61 -10.43
C ILE A 48 10.85 0.74 -9.54
N ALA A 49 9.79 1.40 -10.01
CA ALA A 49 8.53 1.51 -9.29
C ALA A 49 7.83 0.15 -9.10
N ALA A 50 7.86 -0.73 -10.10
CA ALA A 50 7.31 -2.08 -9.97
C ALA A 50 8.11 -2.94 -8.96
N ARG A 51 9.43 -2.73 -8.88
CA ARG A 51 10.31 -3.45 -7.95
C ARG A 51 10.38 -2.86 -6.54
N SER A 52 9.88 -1.63 -6.32
CA SER A 52 9.94 -0.99 -5.01
C SER A 52 8.88 -1.48 -4.03
N THR A 53 8.12 -2.54 -4.37
CA THR A 53 7.31 -3.27 -3.39
C THR A 53 8.26 -3.90 -2.39
N HIS A 54 8.44 -3.25 -1.23
CA HIS A 54 9.40 -3.67 -0.22
C HIS A 54 8.96 -5.01 0.37
N GLN A 55 9.65 -6.06 -0.04
CA GLN A 55 9.68 -7.35 0.65
C GLN A 55 10.92 -7.37 1.55
N GLY A 56 10.98 -6.45 2.51
CA GLY A 56 12.01 -6.48 3.55
C GLY A 56 11.65 -7.54 4.60
N PRO A 57 12.50 -8.54 4.89
CA PRO A 57 12.37 -9.32 6.11
C PRO A 57 12.51 -8.36 7.31
N ILE A 58 11.58 -8.45 8.25
CA ILE A 58 11.51 -7.54 9.38
C ILE A 58 12.56 -7.95 10.39
N GLU A 59 13.62 -7.16 10.45
CA GLU A 59 14.53 -7.14 11.58
C GLU A 59 13.70 -6.75 12.81
N VAL A 60 13.64 -7.63 13.80
CA VAL A 60 12.83 -7.47 15.00
C VAL A 60 13.43 -6.34 15.86
N ALA A 61 13.04 -5.11 15.56
CA ALA A 61 13.28 -3.96 16.43
C ALA A 61 12.40 -4.12 17.67
N THR A 62 12.99 -4.65 18.73
CA THR A 62 12.43 -4.63 20.09
C THR A 62 12.41 -3.17 20.57
N GLY A 63 11.33 -2.47 20.22
CA GLY A 63 11.15 -1.05 20.56
C GLY A 63 10.36 -0.24 19.53
N GLY A 64 9.87 -0.86 18.44
CA GLY A 64 9.14 -0.16 17.40
C GLY A 64 7.64 -0.02 17.62
N SER A 65 7.07 1.15 17.35
CA SER A 65 5.61 1.30 17.37
C SER A 65 5.00 0.47 16.24
N ALA A 66 4.13 -0.45 16.61
CA ALA A 66 3.63 -1.46 15.69
C ALA A 66 2.61 -0.88 14.70
N PRO A 67 2.81 -1.02 13.38
CA PRO A 67 1.93 -0.46 12.37
C PRO A 67 0.52 -1.05 12.46
N ILE A 68 -0.47 -0.30 11.97
CA ILE A 68 -1.81 -0.86 11.78
C ILE A 68 -1.83 -1.68 10.50
N LEU A 69 -2.33 -2.91 10.62
CA LEU A 69 -2.56 -3.77 9.47
C LEU A 69 -3.99 -3.57 8.96
N THR A 70 -4.14 -3.03 7.76
CA THR A 70 -5.43 -2.79 7.12
C THR A 70 -5.67 -3.85 6.05
N LEU A 71 -6.71 -4.67 6.20
CA LEU A 71 -7.13 -5.62 5.18
C LEU A 71 -8.22 -5.00 4.31
N ALA A 72 -7.88 -4.66 3.07
CA ALA A 72 -8.79 -4.08 2.09
C ALA A 72 -9.56 -5.18 1.34
N LEU A 73 -10.71 -5.59 1.88
CA LEU A 73 -11.67 -6.47 1.16
C LEU A 73 -12.57 -5.66 0.23
N ALA A 74 -12.74 -4.38 0.52
CA ALA A 74 -13.34 -3.36 -0.35
C ALA A 74 -12.31 -2.24 -0.66
N PRO A 75 -12.43 -1.53 -1.80
CA PRO A 75 -11.57 -0.38 -2.09
C PRO A 75 -11.87 0.78 -1.13
N ILE A 76 -10.82 1.40 -0.57
CA ILE A 76 -10.94 2.63 0.20
C ILE A 76 -11.01 3.79 -0.79
N GLU A 77 -12.22 4.19 -1.19
CA GLU A 77 -12.45 5.31 -2.11
C GLU A 77 -12.81 6.60 -1.36
N GLU A 78 -13.39 6.46 -0.18
CA GLU A 78 -13.91 7.56 0.60
C GLU A 78 -12.87 8.15 1.55
N THR A 79 -12.70 9.47 1.49
CA THR A 79 -11.82 10.20 2.40
C THR A 79 -12.22 10.00 3.86
N ALA A 80 -13.50 9.88 4.18
CA ALA A 80 -13.97 9.63 5.56
C ALA A 80 -13.44 8.29 6.12
N VAL A 81 -13.45 7.24 5.29
CA VAL A 81 -12.89 5.92 5.64
C VAL A 81 -11.37 6.03 5.82
N ALA A 82 -10.69 6.71 4.90
CA ALA A 82 -9.25 6.94 4.99
C ALA A 82 -8.84 7.74 6.24
N SER A 83 -9.55 8.83 6.56
CA SER A 83 -9.33 9.63 7.77
C SER A 83 -9.56 8.82 9.04
N ARG A 84 -10.59 7.96 9.07
CA ARG A 84 -10.83 7.07 10.22
C ARG A 84 -9.69 6.07 10.43
N ILE A 85 -9.15 5.51 9.35
CA ILE A 85 -7.97 4.64 9.41
C ILE A 85 -6.75 5.43 9.90
N ALA A 86 -6.55 6.66 9.43
CA ALA A 86 -5.47 7.54 9.88
C ALA A 86 -5.57 7.84 11.38
N THR A 87 -6.76 8.19 11.89
CA THR A 87 -6.98 8.42 13.32
C THR A 87 -6.71 7.16 14.16
N LEU A 88 -7.12 5.98 13.66
CA LEU A 88 -6.77 4.72 14.32
C LEU A 88 -5.25 4.52 14.34
N ALA A 89 -4.57 4.82 13.24
CA ALA A 89 -3.13 4.68 13.12
C ALA A 89 -2.40 5.59 14.11
N GLU A 90 -2.79 6.87 14.19
CA GLU A 90 -2.27 7.85 15.16
C GLU A 90 -2.49 7.40 16.60
N ALA A 91 -3.66 6.85 16.93
CA ALA A 91 -3.94 6.35 18.28
C ALA A 91 -3.10 5.12 18.67
N GLY A 92 -2.61 4.36 17.68
CA GLY A 92 -1.75 3.19 17.88
C GLY A 92 -0.27 3.47 17.67
N SER A 93 0.11 4.63 17.14
CA SER A 93 1.50 5.01 16.91
C SER A 93 2.03 5.79 18.11
N GLY A 94 2.92 5.16 18.88
CA GLY A 94 3.88 5.89 19.71
C GLY A 94 4.83 6.72 18.83
N ASP A 95 5.71 7.48 19.49
CA ASP A 95 6.66 8.42 18.85
C ASP A 95 7.59 7.69 17.86
N TYR A 96 7.15 7.58 16.60
CA TYR A 96 7.86 6.92 15.51
C TYR A 96 7.92 7.86 14.30
N SER A 97 9.14 8.10 13.81
CA SER A 97 9.40 9.03 12.71
C SER A 97 9.90 8.34 11.44
N GLU A 98 10.08 7.01 11.43
CA GLU A 98 10.59 6.28 10.27
C GLU A 98 9.75 5.02 9.98
N GLY A 99 9.14 4.95 8.79
CA GLY A 99 8.30 3.84 8.33
C GLY A 99 6.87 4.24 8.00
N TYR A 100 6.09 3.31 7.43
CA TYR A 100 4.66 3.50 7.17
C TYR A 100 3.83 3.34 8.46
N ALA A 101 2.75 4.11 8.58
CA ALA A 101 1.82 3.99 9.71
C ALA A 101 0.79 2.87 9.48
N VAL A 102 0.51 2.57 8.20
CA VAL A 102 -0.50 1.60 7.77
C VAL A 102 0.06 0.65 6.72
N LEU A 103 -0.07 -0.66 6.94
CA LEU A 103 0.16 -1.68 5.91
C LEU A 103 -1.18 -2.13 5.34
N VAL A 104 -1.44 -1.83 4.07
CA VAL A 104 -2.65 -2.26 3.36
C VAL A 104 -2.41 -3.58 2.67
N LEU A 105 -3.18 -4.59 3.03
CA LEU A 105 -3.20 -5.89 2.39
C LEU A 105 -4.45 -6.01 1.52
N ALA A 106 -4.26 -6.34 0.24
CA ALA A 106 -5.34 -6.65 -0.69
C ALA A 106 -5.29 -8.12 -1.09
N PRO A 107 -6.14 -8.98 -0.50
CA PRO A 107 -6.20 -10.39 -0.88
C PRO A 107 -6.65 -10.57 -2.33
N ALA A 108 -5.91 -11.36 -3.08
CA ALA A 108 -6.22 -11.86 -4.42
C ALA A 108 -7.26 -13.00 -4.39
N THR A 109 -8.07 -13.07 -3.33
CA THR A 109 -9.11 -14.09 -3.21
C THR A 109 -10.18 -13.85 -4.28
N PRO A 110 -10.42 -14.80 -5.19
CA PRO A 110 -11.44 -14.64 -6.21
C PRO A 110 -12.82 -14.62 -5.57
N THR A 111 -13.65 -13.66 -5.96
CA THR A 111 -15.08 -13.69 -5.59
C THR A 111 -15.77 -14.90 -6.25
N THR A 112 -16.83 -15.42 -5.64
CA THR A 112 -17.57 -16.60 -6.15
C THR A 112 -18.01 -16.45 -7.61
N LEU A 113 -18.27 -15.21 -8.05
CA LEU A 113 -18.66 -14.89 -9.43
C LEU A 113 -17.49 -14.85 -10.42
N GLN A 114 -16.28 -14.46 -9.98
CA GLN A 114 -15.10 -14.35 -10.84
C GLN A 114 -14.44 -15.71 -11.15
N ARG A 115 -14.71 -16.74 -10.32
CA ARG A 115 -14.15 -18.09 -10.51
C ARG A 115 -14.60 -18.76 -11.83
N TRP A 116 -15.66 -18.28 -12.46
CA TRP A 116 -16.31 -18.95 -13.59
C TRP A 116 -15.90 -18.42 -14.98
N LEU A 117 -15.10 -17.35 -15.10
CA LEU A 117 -15.06 -16.55 -16.35
C LEU A 117 -13.69 -16.18 -16.97
N SER A 118 -12.52 -16.62 -16.50
CA SER A 118 -11.26 -16.18 -17.15
C SER A 118 -10.06 -17.10 -16.99
N ASP A 119 -9.29 -17.20 -18.08
CA ASP A 119 -7.99 -17.90 -18.24
C ASP A 119 -6.78 -17.00 -17.83
N GLN A 120 -7.05 -15.77 -17.38
CA GLN A 120 -6.08 -14.84 -16.77
C GLN A 120 -6.54 -14.49 -15.35
N ASP A 121 -5.66 -14.66 -14.35
CA ASP A 121 -5.90 -14.58 -12.90
C ASP A 121 -6.66 -13.31 -12.46
N PRO A 122 -8.01 -13.32 -12.47
CA PRO A 122 -8.81 -12.10 -12.33
C PRO A 122 -8.83 -11.61 -10.87
N GLY A 123 -8.52 -12.49 -9.92
CA GLY A 123 -8.43 -12.16 -8.50
C GLY A 123 -7.26 -11.22 -8.21
N ARG A 124 -6.12 -11.46 -8.86
CA ARG A 124 -4.91 -10.65 -8.67
C ARG A 124 -5.07 -9.24 -9.24
N TYR A 125 -5.63 -9.10 -10.45
CA TYR A 125 -5.87 -7.79 -11.03
C TYR A 125 -6.87 -6.97 -10.20
N ALA A 126 -7.96 -7.58 -9.76
CA ALA A 126 -8.94 -6.92 -8.90
C ALA A 126 -8.33 -6.51 -7.54
N ALA A 127 -7.42 -7.32 -6.98
CA ALA A 127 -6.70 -6.95 -5.76
C ALA A 127 -5.71 -5.80 -5.99
N GLN A 128 -5.00 -5.78 -7.12
CA GLN A 128 -4.11 -4.69 -7.50
C GLN A 128 -4.87 -3.37 -7.66
N GLU A 129 -6.00 -3.38 -8.36
CA GLU A 129 -6.87 -2.21 -8.53
C GLU A 129 -7.35 -1.68 -7.17
N ARG A 130 -7.90 -2.58 -6.33
CA ARG A 130 -8.37 -2.24 -4.99
C ARG A 130 -7.26 -1.66 -4.12
N LEU A 131 -6.05 -2.22 -4.21
CA LEU A 131 -4.88 -1.73 -3.49
C LEU A 131 -4.47 -0.34 -3.97
N ALA A 132 -4.38 -0.13 -5.28
CA ALA A 132 -3.98 1.13 -5.88
C ALA A 132 -4.92 2.27 -5.46
N VAL A 133 -6.23 2.04 -5.57
CA VAL A 133 -7.26 2.99 -5.12
C VAL A 133 -7.10 3.28 -3.63
N SER A 134 -6.95 2.23 -2.82
CA SER A 134 -6.87 2.38 -1.36
C SER A 134 -5.64 3.17 -0.90
N ILE A 135 -4.47 2.89 -1.48
CA ILE A 135 -3.23 3.62 -1.18
C ILE A 135 -3.33 5.08 -1.63
N ALA A 136 -3.90 5.33 -2.81
CA ALA A 136 -4.08 6.69 -3.31
C ALA A 136 -4.98 7.53 -2.38
N THR A 137 -6.09 6.96 -1.92
CA THR A 137 -7.02 7.64 -1.01
C THR A 137 -6.41 7.87 0.37
N LEU A 138 -5.67 6.90 0.92
CA LEU A 138 -4.95 7.06 2.18
C LEU A 138 -3.87 8.14 2.08
N ALA A 139 -3.11 8.16 0.98
CA ALA A 139 -2.12 9.20 0.72
C ALA A 139 -2.75 10.59 0.60
N ALA A 140 -3.90 10.70 -0.08
CA ALA A 140 -4.67 11.94 -0.18
C ALA A 140 -5.19 12.42 1.19
N ALA A 141 -5.44 11.50 2.12
CA ALA A 141 -5.80 11.80 3.51
C ALA A 141 -4.59 12.09 4.42
N GLY A 142 -3.36 12.14 3.88
CA GLY A 142 -2.13 12.39 4.64
C GLY A 142 -1.59 11.18 5.41
N CYS A 143 -2.15 9.98 5.18
CA CYS A 143 -1.71 8.76 5.83
C CYS A 143 -0.56 8.11 5.04
N HIS A 144 0.60 7.92 5.68
CA HIS A 144 1.70 7.18 5.05
C HIS A 144 1.39 5.67 5.10
N ALA A 145 1.05 5.11 3.94
CA ALA A 145 0.65 3.72 3.80
C ALA A 145 1.55 2.95 2.83
N GLU A 146 1.87 1.71 3.17
CA GLU A 146 2.47 0.74 2.26
C GLU A 146 1.41 -0.28 1.83
N GLY A 147 1.53 -0.81 0.60
CA GLY A 147 0.54 -1.73 0.03
C GLY A 147 1.13 -3.06 -0.44
N ARG A 148 0.42 -4.16 -0.20
CA ARG A 148 0.79 -5.51 -0.68
C ARG A 148 -0.44 -6.27 -1.18
N VAL A 149 -0.31 -6.89 -2.35
CA VAL A 149 -1.25 -7.92 -2.82
C VAL A 149 -0.82 -9.25 -2.23
N VAL A 150 -1.76 -9.97 -1.61
CA VAL A 150 -1.52 -11.24 -0.92
C VAL A 150 -2.33 -12.33 -1.61
N ASP A 151 -1.71 -13.46 -1.90
CA ASP A 151 -2.38 -14.60 -2.55
C ASP A 151 -3.05 -15.51 -1.50
N GLU A 152 -2.68 -15.34 -0.23
CA GLU A 152 -3.21 -16.04 0.92
C GLU A 152 -4.68 -15.67 1.20
N SER A 153 -5.38 -16.58 1.89
CA SER A 153 -6.70 -16.27 2.43
C SER A 153 -6.62 -15.08 3.41
N PRO A 154 -7.68 -14.26 3.55
CA PRO A 154 -7.75 -13.17 4.52
C PRO A 154 -7.28 -13.54 5.93
N LEU A 155 -7.68 -14.72 6.41
CA LEU A 155 -7.31 -15.22 7.74
C LEU A 155 -5.80 -15.48 7.84
N GLN A 156 -5.26 -16.22 6.87
CA GLN A 156 -3.84 -16.58 6.85
C GLN A 156 -2.95 -15.36 6.64
N ALA A 157 -3.33 -14.45 5.73
CA ALA A 157 -2.61 -13.21 5.47
C ALA A 157 -2.50 -12.38 6.74
N VAL A 158 -3.60 -12.24 7.50
CA VAL A 158 -3.59 -11.48 8.75
C VAL A 158 -2.75 -12.18 9.82
N GLU A 159 -2.91 -13.50 10.03
CA GLU A 159 -2.14 -14.22 11.05
C GLU A 159 -0.62 -14.08 10.82
N ASP A 160 -0.17 -14.32 9.59
CA ASP A 160 1.24 -14.32 9.23
C ASP A 160 1.83 -12.89 9.22
N ILE A 161 1.20 -11.99 8.46
CA ILE A 161 1.75 -10.64 8.25
C ILE A 161 1.62 -9.79 9.51
N ALA A 162 0.56 -9.95 10.29
CA ALA A 162 0.43 -9.22 11.54
C ALA A 162 1.50 -9.70 12.54
N ALA A 163 1.84 -10.98 12.59
CA ALA A 163 2.94 -11.47 13.42
C ALA A 163 4.30 -10.94 12.94
N GLN A 164 4.57 -11.02 11.64
CA GLN A 164 5.82 -10.55 11.03
C GLN A 164 6.06 -9.04 11.25
N ASN A 165 5.01 -8.22 11.11
CA ASN A 165 5.08 -6.76 11.24
C ASN A 165 4.82 -6.27 12.66
N GLY A 166 4.64 -7.18 13.62
CA GLY A 166 4.34 -6.83 15.00
C GLY A 166 3.05 -6.03 15.18
N ALA A 167 2.14 -6.01 14.19
CA ALA A 167 1.04 -5.05 14.10
C ALA A 167 0.22 -4.95 15.39
N SER A 168 -0.03 -3.72 15.88
CA SER A 168 -0.74 -3.50 17.15
C SER A 168 -2.24 -3.75 17.03
N ARG A 169 -2.77 -3.61 15.82
CA ARG A 169 -4.20 -3.64 15.50
C ARG A 169 -4.43 -4.08 14.07
N VAL A 170 -5.57 -4.71 13.83
CA VAL A 170 -6.04 -5.08 12.50
C VAL A 170 -7.33 -4.34 12.18
N VAL A 171 -7.41 -3.72 11.01
CA VAL A 171 -8.60 -3.02 10.51
C VAL A 171 -9.10 -3.70 9.24
N PHE A 172 -10.34 -4.17 9.24
CA PHE A 172 -10.99 -4.71 8.05
C PHE A 172 -11.78 -3.61 7.36
N VAL A 173 -11.49 -3.38 6.08
CA VAL A 173 -12.30 -2.52 5.21
C VAL A 173 -13.20 -3.39 4.35
N THR A 174 -14.51 -3.28 4.57
CA THR A 174 -15.52 -4.18 4.00
C THR A 174 -16.69 -3.39 3.44
N HIS A 175 -17.50 -4.03 2.59
CA HIS A 175 -18.84 -3.51 2.29
C HIS A 175 -19.80 -3.86 3.45
N PRO A 176 -20.81 -3.02 3.74
CA PRO A 176 -21.85 -3.30 4.73
C PRO A 176 -22.47 -4.68 4.52
N GLY A 177 -22.53 -5.48 5.59
CA GLY A 177 -23.12 -6.83 5.58
C GLY A 177 -22.31 -7.91 4.85
N ARG A 178 -21.10 -7.60 4.34
CA ARG A 178 -20.18 -8.60 3.77
C ARG A 178 -19.03 -8.96 4.72
N ASP A 179 -18.48 -10.15 4.51
CA ASP A 179 -17.25 -10.65 5.14
C ASP A 179 -17.30 -10.74 6.68
N GLN A 180 -18.49 -10.66 7.29
CA GLN A 180 -18.66 -10.67 8.74
C GLN A 180 -18.14 -11.97 9.36
N GLU A 181 -18.34 -13.11 8.70
CA GLU A 181 -17.82 -14.40 9.17
C GLU A 181 -16.29 -14.39 9.23
N VAL A 182 -15.63 -13.86 8.20
CA VAL A 182 -14.16 -13.77 8.13
C VAL A 182 -13.63 -12.86 9.24
N VAL A 183 -14.25 -11.68 9.43
CA VAL A 183 -13.88 -10.74 10.50
C VAL A 183 -13.99 -11.39 11.88
N GLU A 184 -15.08 -12.12 12.14
CA GLU A 184 -15.29 -12.79 13.42
C GLU A 184 -14.37 -14.00 13.62
N GLN A 185 -14.06 -14.76 12.56
CA GLN A 185 -13.05 -15.82 12.62
C GLN A 185 -11.69 -15.26 13.02
N VAL A 186 -11.29 -14.13 12.41
CA VAL A 186 -10.03 -13.46 12.68
C VAL A 186 -10.00 -12.89 14.10
N ARG A 187 -11.07 -12.21 14.53
CA ARG A 187 -11.22 -11.67 15.89
C ARG A 187 -11.10 -12.74 16.98
N ARG A 188 -11.58 -13.96 16.73
CA ARG A 188 -11.45 -15.07 17.69
C ARG A 188 -10.03 -15.63 17.81
N ARG A 189 -9.21 -15.48 16.77
CA ARG A 189 -7.87 -16.10 16.69
C ARG A 189 -6.73 -15.15 17.01
N LEU A 190 -6.97 -13.85 16.92
CA LEU A 190 -5.98 -12.82 17.22
C LEU A 190 -6.12 -12.30 18.64
N ASP A 191 -5.00 -12.24 19.35
CA ASP A 191 -4.89 -11.62 20.67
C ASP A 191 -4.80 -10.08 20.63
N ARG A 192 -5.10 -9.48 19.47
CA ARG A 192 -4.97 -8.03 19.24
C ARG A 192 -6.29 -7.42 18.76
N PRO A 193 -6.54 -6.11 18.98
CA PRO A 193 -7.77 -5.47 18.56
C PRO A 193 -8.04 -5.62 17.06
N VAL A 194 -9.28 -5.99 16.74
CA VAL A 194 -9.79 -6.09 15.37
C VAL A 194 -10.96 -5.13 15.20
N ASP A 195 -10.79 -4.13 14.33
CA ASP A 195 -11.80 -3.17 13.95
C ASP A 195 -12.37 -3.47 12.57
N ARG A 196 -13.59 -3.01 12.33
CA ARG A 196 -14.25 -3.05 11.03
C ARG A 196 -14.65 -1.63 10.64
N VAL A 197 -14.35 -1.27 9.40
CA VAL A 197 -14.81 -0.03 8.78
C VAL A 197 -15.53 -0.40 7.49
N ASP A 198 -16.80 0.02 7.40
CA ASP A 198 -17.61 -0.22 6.23
C ASP A 198 -17.47 0.92 5.22
N VAL A 199 -17.33 0.59 3.94
CA VAL A 199 -17.39 1.56 2.83
C VAL A 199 -18.85 1.85 2.47
N GLY A 200 -19.20 3.10 2.15
CA GLY A 200 -20.56 3.52 1.80
C GLY A 200 -21.53 3.64 2.98
N GLY A 201 -21.03 3.58 4.21
CA GLY A 201 -21.80 3.82 5.43
C GLY A 201 -21.67 5.27 5.89
N SER A 202 -22.60 6.13 5.46
CA SER A 202 -22.82 7.47 6.04
C SER A 202 -23.50 7.39 7.40
#